data_AF-A0A0G1ANT2-F1
#
_entry.id   AF-A0A0G1ANT2-F1
#
_cell.length_a   1.000
_cell.length_b   1.000
_cell.length_c   1.000
_cell.angle_alpha   90.00
_cell.angle_beta   90.00
_cell.angle_gamma   90.00
#
_symmetry.space_group_name_H-M   'P 1'
#
loop_
_entity.id
_entity.type
_entity.pdbx_description
1 polymer ?
#
loop_
_entity_poly.entity_id
_entity_poly.type
_entity_poly.pdbx_seq_one_letter_code
_entity_poly.pdbx_strand_id
1 'polypeptide(L)'
;MFTKHNILLFFGTLLALSLFFFFFISPIPAPWVPSGRLILAVRAVPSPSADFTLLLGIDNIELYKAGGGTEKVTVRTRRVTLEPGSDALALVLDASVPPGNYSGFGFLLTSPELRNSWQEEEAPTYMSLVGDTVRMNSPFHIEKDVTSAIVLAFETLTAIHEKDGVKLYLPVIQTETRFNATPSLEDESAIHIQGGSIEHSATFGMDWDGRMRYNFRASAVESEPKENPQVQVDVPSTDTDTLLIDDETASTTTSSTTTPIEETNDNETQKVEEKGEVEN
;
A
#
# COMPACT_ATOMS: atom_id res chain seq x y z
N MET A 1 -30.41 68.82 -3.64
CA MET A 1 -29.48 69.50 -2.71
C MET A 1 -29.26 68.57 -1.53
N PHE A 2 -28.10 67.95 -1.40
CA PHE A 2 -27.82 67.08 -0.25
C PHE A 2 -27.57 67.95 0.98
N THR A 3 -28.38 67.78 2.02
CA THR A 3 -28.12 68.41 3.32
C THR A 3 -26.92 67.72 3.98
N LYS A 4 -26.16 68.45 4.80
CA LYS A 4 -25.02 67.89 5.56
C LYS A 4 -25.40 66.64 6.35
N HIS A 5 -26.65 66.58 6.81
CA HIS A 5 -27.21 65.44 7.53
C HIS A 5 -27.29 64.16 6.67
N ASN A 6 -27.72 64.27 5.40
CA ASN A 6 -27.84 63.12 4.50
C ASN A 6 -26.48 62.52 4.11
N ILE A 7 -25.43 63.35 4.04
CA ILE A 7 -24.07 62.90 3.74
C ILE A 7 -23.52 62.07 4.92
N LEU A 8 -23.70 62.54 6.15
CA LEU A 8 -23.26 61.82 7.35
C LEU A 8 -23.93 60.45 7.47
N LEU A 9 -25.24 60.40 7.20
CA LEU A 9 -26.04 59.17 7.27
C LEU A 9 -25.60 58.15 6.21
N PHE A 10 -25.28 58.60 4.99
CA PHE A 10 -24.79 57.75 3.91
C PHE A 10 -23.43 57.12 4.21
N PHE A 11 -22.47 57.89 4.73
CA PHE A 11 -21.17 57.33 5.10
C PHE A 11 -21.25 56.41 6.32
N GLY A 12 -22.15 56.72 7.26
CA GLY A 12 -22.42 55.85 8.42
C GLY A 12 -22.98 54.49 8.00
N THR A 13 -23.95 54.45 7.07
CA THR A 13 -24.50 53.19 6.56
C THR A 13 -23.49 52.43 5.70
N LEU A 14 -22.71 53.12 4.86
CA LEU A 14 -21.67 52.48 4.05
C LEU A 14 -20.58 51.83 4.92
N LEU A 15 -20.16 52.51 6.01
CA LEU A 15 -19.21 51.96 6.97
C LEU A 15 -19.79 50.74 7.70
N ALA A 16 -21.04 50.82 8.15
CA ALA A 16 -21.71 49.71 8.81
C ALA A 16 -21.86 48.48 7.88
N LEU A 17 -22.20 48.71 6.61
CA LEU A 17 -22.30 47.64 5.61
C LEU A 17 -20.94 47.02 5.30
N SER A 18 -19.89 47.84 5.18
CA SER A 18 -18.52 47.38 4.96
C SER A 18 -18.02 46.50 6.11
N LEU A 19 -18.27 46.92 7.35
CA LEU A 19 -17.95 46.12 8.54
C LEU A 19 -18.75 44.82 8.58
N PHE A 20 -20.04 44.85 8.23
CA PHE A 20 -20.86 43.65 8.16
C PHE A 20 -20.31 42.67 7.11
N PHE A 21 -19.99 43.12 5.90
CA PHE A 21 -19.38 42.28 4.87
C PHE A 21 -18.02 41.71 5.30
N PHE A 22 -17.20 42.45 6.04
CA PHE A 22 -15.92 41.94 6.54
C PHE A 22 -16.10 40.70 7.44
N PHE A 23 -17.19 40.62 8.22
CA PHE A 23 -17.50 39.45 9.04
C PHE A 23 -18.02 38.25 8.25
N PHE A 24 -18.66 38.46 7.08
CA PHE A 24 -19.13 37.36 6.22
C PHE A 24 -18.11 36.89 5.19
N ILE A 25 -17.13 37.74 4.84
CA ILE A 25 -16.04 37.39 3.91
C ILE A 25 -14.83 36.86 4.67
N SER A 26 -14.70 37.14 5.98
CA SER A 26 -13.70 36.47 6.80
C SER A 26 -14.00 34.98 6.76
N PRO A 27 -13.13 34.14 6.15
CA PRO A 27 -13.35 32.71 6.14
C PRO A 27 -13.43 32.28 7.60
N ILE A 28 -14.58 31.77 8.02
CA ILE A 28 -14.66 31.01 9.26
C ILE A 28 -13.55 29.96 9.11
N PRO A 29 -12.51 29.95 9.97
CA PRO A 29 -11.47 28.94 9.87
C PRO A 29 -12.21 27.61 9.86
N ALA A 30 -11.96 26.79 8.84
CA ALA A 30 -12.65 25.52 8.66
C ALA A 30 -12.69 24.81 10.02
N PRO A 31 -13.85 24.27 10.45
CA PRO A 31 -13.92 23.56 11.72
C PRO A 31 -12.77 22.58 11.75
N TRP A 32 -11.96 22.64 12.82
CA TRP A 32 -10.78 21.79 13.00
C TRP A 32 -11.22 20.36 12.73
N VAL A 33 -10.89 19.84 11.53
CA VAL A 33 -11.20 18.47 11.20
C VAL A 33 -10.30 17.67 12.11
N PRO A 34 -10.86 16.88 13.05
CA PRO A 34 -10.04 16.03 13.88
C PRO A 34 -9.15 15.22 12.94
N SER A 35 -7.86 15.12 13.25
CA SER A 35 -6.87 14.42 12.45
C SER A 35 -5.99 13.57 13.36
N GLY A 36 -5.60 12.41 12.86
CA GLY A 36 -4.47 11.67 13.40
C GLY A 36 -3.20 12.01 12.62
N ARG A 37 -2.08 11.49 13.08
CA ARG A 37 -0.79 11.61 12.40
C ARG A 37 -0.45 10.28 11.74
N LEU A 38 -0.08 10.30 10.46
CA LEU A 38 0.41 9.15 9.72
C LEU A 38 1.90 9.35 9.42
N ILE A 39 2.70 8.37 9.84
CA ILE A 39 4.11 8.25 9.47
C ILE A 39 4.25 7.10 8.48
N LEU A 40 4.90 7.33 7.34
CA LEU A 40 5.41 6.27 6.48
C LEU A 40 6.93 6.32 6.52
N ALA A 41 7.54 5.20 6.84
CA ALA A 41 8.99 5.05 6.80
C ALA A 41 9.38 3.79 6.06
N VAL A 42 10.59 3.78 5.51
CA VAL A 42 11.07 2.69 4.66
C VAL A 42 12.50 2.30 5.02
N ARG A 43 12.86 1.05 4.81
CA ARG A 43 14.23 0.54 4.98
C ARG A 43 14.53 -0.55 3.96
N ALA A 44 15.81 -0.84 3.75
CA ALA A 44 16.20 -2.11 3.16
C ALA A 44 16.12 -3.21 4.23
N VAL A 45 15.73 -4.42 3.83
CA VAL A 45 15.92 -5.60 4.66
C VAL A 45 17.42 -5.93 4.67
N PRO A 46 18.05 -6.09 5.85
CA PRO A 46 19.44 -6.52 5.95
C PRO A 46 19.69 -7.82 5.17
N SER A 47 20.72 -7.82 4.33
CA SER A 47 21.21 -9.04 3.68
C SER A 47 22.73 -9.09 3.79
N PRO A 48 23.30 -10.19 4.31
CA PRO A 48 24.74 -10.30 4.57
C PRO A 48 25.59 -10.35 3.29
N SER A 49 24.98 -10.47 2.12
CA SER A 49 25.67 -10.53 0.81
C SER A 49 25.36 -9.33 -0.10
N ALA A 50 24.66 -8.31 0.40
CA ALA A 50 24.24 -7.18 -0.42
C ALA A 50 25.18 -5.98 -0.26
N ASP A 51 26.11 -5.82 -1.20
CA ASP A 51 26.98 -4.64 -1.30
C ASP A 51 26.35 -3.51 -2.15
N PHE A 52 25.03 -3.54 -2.34
CA PHE A 52 24.33 -2.62 -3.25
C PHE A 52 23.34 -1.73 -2.51
N THR A 53 23.50 -0.42 -2.63
CA THR A 53 22.52 0.57 -2.21
C THR A 53 21.40 0.66 -3.25
N LEU A 54 20.16 0.65 -2.78
CA LEU A 54 18.98 0.81 -3.62
C LEU A 54 18.44 2.24 -3.50
N LEU A 55 18.34 2.95 -4.62
CA LEU A 55 17.70 4.27 -4.68
C LEU A 55 16.27 4.08 -5.20
N LEU A 56 15.30 4.57 -4.43
CA LEU A 56 13.88 4.52 -4.79
C LEU A 56 13.27 5.91 -4.74
N GLY A 57 12.45 6.27 -5.72
CA GLY A 57 11.52 7.39 -5.57
C GLY A 57 10.13 6.89 -5.19
N ILE A 58 9.55 7.42 -4.11
CA ILE A 58 8.17 7.14 -3.71
C ILE A 58 7.33 8.40 -3.93
N ASP A 59 6.19 8.25 -4.59
CA ASP A 59 5.28 9.35 -4.95
C ASP A 59 3.80 8.94 -4.79
N ASN A 60 2.88 9.91 -4.82
CA ASN A 60 1.43 9.71 -4.87
C ASN A 60 0.90 8.66 -3.89
N ILE A 61 1.10 8.89 -2.59
CA ILE A 61 0.57 7.99 -1.57
C ILE A 61 -0.96 8.10 -1.51
N GLU A 62 -1.65 6.99 -1.72
CA GLU A 62 -3.10 6.88 -1.66
C GLU A 62 -3.50 6.00 -0.48
N LEU A 63 -4.48 6.42 0.30
CA LEU A 63 -5.04 5.64 1.40
C LEU A 63 -6.45 5.18 1.02
N TYR A 64 -6.72 3.89 1.16
CA TYR A 64 -8.02 3.29 0.79
C TYR A 64 -8.88 3.12 2.04
N LYS A 65 -10.05 3.75 2.09
CA LYS A 65 -10.96 3.66 3.24
C LYS A 65 -11.66 2.31 3.26
N ALA A 66 -11.89 1.75 4.45
CA ALA A 66 -12.55 0.45 4.61
C ALA A 66 -14.00 0.45 4.12
N GLY A 67 -14.74 1.55 4.29
CA GLY A 67 -16.11 1.73 3.80
C GLY A 67 -16.24 2.07 2.31
N GLY A 68 -15.15 1.99 1.55
CA GLY A 68 -15.06 2.48 0.18
C GLY A 68 -14.61 3.95 0.10
N GLY A 69 -14.10 4.32 -1.07
CA GLY A 69 -13.49 5.63 -1.31
C GLY A 69 -11.97 5.65 -1.11
N THR A 70 -11.34 6.69 -1.65
CA THR A 70 -9.89 6.89 -1.60
C THR A 70 -9.59 8.27 -1.04
N GLU A 71 -8.72 8.33 -0.04
CA GLU A 71 -8.10 9.58 0.42
C GLU A 71 -6.73 9.68 -0.26
N LYS A 72 -6.52 10.71 -1.07
CA LYS A 72 -5.21 10.92 -1.69
C LYS A 72 -4.37 11.82 -0.79
N VAL A 73 -3.22 11.31 -0.35
CA VAL A 73 -2.22 12.10 0.36
C VAL A 73 -1.07 12.33 -0.61
N THR A 74 -1.14 13.45 -1.35
CA THR A 74 -0.08 13.78 -2.29
C THR A 74 1.18 14.14 -1.51
N VAL A 75 2.17 13.27 -1.62
CA VAL A 75 3.53 13.51 -1.14
C VAL A 75 4.36 13.84 -2.36
N ARG A 76 5.17 14.90 -2.31
CA ARG A 76 6.13 15.16 -3.38
C ARG A 76 7.08 13.97 -3.47
N THR A 77 7.44 13.56 -4.69
CA THR A 77 8.39 12.46 -4.94
C THR A 77 9.56 12.54 -3.97
N ARG A 78 9.69 11.56 -3.08
CA ARG A 78 10.79 11.50 -2.12
C ARG A 78 11.73 10.38 -2.55
N ARG A 79 12.96 10.78 -2.87
CA ARG A 79 14.05 9.84 -3.14
C ARG A 79 14.64 9.37 -1.83
N VAL A 80 14.68 8.06 -1.64
CA VAL A 80 15.28 7.39 -0.50
C VAL A 80 16.44 6.53 -0.97
N THR A 81 17.51 6.56 -0.19
CA THR A 81 18.69 5.72 -0.37
C THR A 81 18.60 4.64 0.69
N LEU A 82 18.46 3.39 0.28
CA LEU A 82 18.33 2.24 1.17
C LEU A 82 19.63 1.44 1.15
N GLU A 83 20.32 1.48 2.28
CA GLU A 83 21.57 0.75 2.50
C GLU A 83 21.26 -0.62 3.12
N PRO A 84 21.60 -1.74 2.46
CA PRO A 84 21.43 -3.06 3.05
C PRO A 84 22.26 -3.17 4.33
N GLY A 85 21.67 -3.78 5.36
CA GLY A 85 22.32 -3.93 6.66
C GLY A 85 22.15 -2.73 7.59
N SER A 86 21.59 -1.62 7.10
CA SER A 86 21.18 -0.52 7.97
C SER A 86 19.81 -0.80 8.59
N ASP A 87 19.73 -0.66 9.91
CA ASP A 87 18.46 -0.70 10.64
C ASP A 87 17.72 0.67 10.61
N ALA A 88 18.34 1.69 10.01
CA ALA A 88 17.77 3.03 9.93
C ALA A 88 16.51 3.04 9.06
N LEU A 89 15.44 3.67 9.56
CA LEU A 89 14.24 3.92 8.78
C LEU A 89 14.35 5.31 8.12
N ALA A 90 14.26 5.35 6.80
CA ALA A 90 14.13 6.58 6.06
C ALA A 90 12.67 7.07 6.15
N LEU A 91 12.47 8.29 6.65
CA LEU A 91 11.14 8.92 6.67
C LEU A 91 10.70 9.23 5.24
N VAL A 92 9.50 8.81 4.86
CA VAL A 92 8.89 9.12 3.56
C VAL A 92 7.79 10.16 3.71
N LEU A 93 6.87 9.92 4.63
CA LEU A 93 5.70 10.76 4.88
C LEU A 93 5.56 11.04 6.37
N ASP A 94 5.25 12.29 6.69
CA ASP A 94 4.72 12.72 7.99
C ASP A 94 3.55 13.66 7.70
N ALA A 95 2.32 13.16 7.87
CA ALA A 95 1.11 13.88 7.48
C ALA A 95 0.02 13.82 8.52
N SER A 96 -0.80 14.87 8.55
CA SER A 96 -2.09 14.90 9.22
C SER A 96 -3.14 14.27 8.30
N VAL A 97 -3.83 13.25 8.79
CA VAL A 97 -4.79 12.44 8.02
C VAL A 97 -6.11 12.33 8.81
N PRO A 98 -7.28 12.39 8.15
CA PRO A 98 -8.56 12.18 8.81
C PRO A 98 -8.62 10.84 9.58
N PRO A 99 -9.25 10.79 10.77
CA PRO A 99 -9.44 9.55 11.50
C PRO A 99 -10.37 8.62 10.73
N GLY A 100 -10.14 7.32 10.86
CA GLY A 100 -10.93 6.30 10.21
C GLY A 100 -10.21 4.97 10.07
N ASN A 101 -10.93 3.99 9.55
CA ASN A 101 -10.39 2.68 9.22
C ASN A 101 -10.01 2.64 7.74
N TYR A 102 -8.82 2.12 7.47
CA TYR A 102 -8.26 2.00 6.14
C TYR A 102 -8.04 0.52 5.81
N SER A 103 -8.38 0.12 4.59
CA SER A 103 -8.20 -1.24 4.09
C SER A 103 -6.82 -1.46 3.48
N GLY A 104 -6.08 -0.39 3.21
CA GLY A 104 -4.76 -0.46 2.61
C GLY A 104 -4.28 0.91 2.14
N PHE A 105 -3.15 0.89 1.45
CA PHE A 105 -2.53 2.06 0.86
C PHE A 105 -1.82 1.69 -0.44
N GLY A 106 -1.56 2.69 -1.27
CA GLY A 106 -0.79 2.55 -2.50
C GLY A 106 0.16 3.72 -2.68
N PHE A 107 1.17 3.54 -3.52
CA PHE A 107 2.11 4.58 -3.91
C PHE A 107 2.73 4.25 -5.26
N LEU A 108 3.22 5.28 -5.94
CA LEU A 108 4.02 5.14 -7.14
C LEU A 108 5.47 4.88 -6.76
N LEU A 109 6.07 3.84 -7.33
CA LEU A 109 7.53 3.65 -7.30
C LEU A 109 8.12 4.19 -8.59
N THR A 110 9.16 5.00 -8.48
CA THR A 110 9.83 5.62 -9.63
C THR A 110 11.29 5.20 -9.69
N SER A 111 11.69 4.76 -10.88
CA SER A 111 13.07 4.51 -11.35
C SER A 111 14.01 3.93 -10.28
N PRO A 112 13.87 2.65 -9.92
CA PRO A 112 14.78 2.03 -8.97
C PRO A 112 16.19 1.93 -9.59
N GLU A 113 17.21 2.40 -8.86
CA GLU A 113 18.62 2.32 -9.27
C GLU A 113 19.41 1.50 -8.24
N LEU A 114 20.27 0.59 -8.68
CA LEU A 114 21.27 -0.05 -7.83
C LEU A 114 22.62 0.63 -7.98
N ARG A 115 23.28 0.85 -6.85
CA ARG A 115 24.67 1.32 -6.80
C ARG A 115 25.47 0.36 -5.95
N ASN A 116 26.61 -0.09 -6.42
CA ASN A 116 27.54 -0.80 -5.56
C ASN A 116 28.14 0.16 -4.53
N SER A 117 28.56 -0.39 -3.40
CA SER A 117 29.25 0.33 -2.32
C SER A 117 30.55 1.02 -2.77
N TRP A 118 31.12 0.62 -3.91
CA TRP A 118 32.38 1.11 -4.47
C TRP A 118 32.22 2.15 -5.60
N GLN A 119 30.98 2.48 -6.01
CA GLN A 119 30.66 3.40 -7.11
C GLN A 119 31.26 3.04 -8.49
N GLU A 120 31.60 1.76 -8.70
CA GLU A 120 32.12 1.28 -9.99
C GLU A 120 30.98 0.96 -10.98
N GLU A 121 31.23 1.10 -12.29
CA GLU A 121 30.25 0.89 -13.39
C GLU A 121 29.67 -0.55 -13.48
N GLU A 122 30.08 -1.48 -12.60
CA GLU A 122 29.71 -2.90 -12.66
C GLU A 122 28.35 -3.23 -12.02
N ALA A 123 27.75 -2.32 -11.26
CA ALA A 123 26.38 -2.52 -10.80
C ALA A 123 25.41 -2.48 -12.00
N PRO A 124 24.36 -3.33 -12.07
CA PRO A 124 23.32 -3.17 -13.06
C PRO A 124 22.61 -1.81 -12.84
N THR A 125 23.09 -0.78 -13.53
CA THR A 125 22.66 0.62 -13.36
C THR A 125 21.22 0.83 -13.82
N TYR A 126 20.72 -0.07 -14.67
CA TYR A 126 19.39 0.02 -15.27
C TYR A 126 18.54 -1.16 -14.82
N MET A 127 17.63 -0.89 -13.90
CA MET A 127 16.52 -1.78 -13.61
C MET A 127 15.23 -1.13 -14.10
N SER A 128 14.36 -1.93 -14.72
CA SER A 128 13.01 -1.49 -15.05
C SER A 128 12.05 -2.00 -13.97
N LEU A 129 11.13 -1.14 -13.52
CA LEU A 129 10.05 -1.53 -12.64
C LEU A 129 8.90 -2.09 -13.48
N VAL A 130 8.37 -3.24 -13.08
CA VAL A 130 7.19 -3.83 -13.73
C VAL A 130 5.93 -3.20 -13.13
N GLY A 131 5.35 -2.22 -13.85
CA GLY A 131 4.24 -1.43 -13.31
C GLY A 131 4.75 -0.28 -12.44
N ASP A 132 3.96 0.78 -12.34
CA ASP A 132 4.37 2.03 -11.69
C ASP A 132 3.78 2.17 -10.28
N THR A 133 2.64 1.53 -10.03
CA THR A 133 1.84 1.69 -8.81
C THR A 133 1.86 0.43 -7.96
N VAL A 134 2.40 0.55 -6.75
CA VAL A 134 2.34 -0.48 -5.71
C VAL A 134 1.08 -0.26 -4.89
N ARG A 135 0.23 -1.28 -4.79
CA ARG A 135 -0.95 -1.29 -3.92
C ARG A 135 -0.84 -2.43 -2.92
N MET A 136 -1.02 -2.13 -1.64
CA MET A 136 -0.96 -3.11 -0.56
C MET A 136 -2.24 -3.06 0.27
N ASN A 137 -2.91 -4.21 0.36
CA ASN A 137 -4.09 -4.39 1.20
C ASN A 137 -3.64 -4.72 2.63
N SER A 138 -3.10 -3.70 3.30
CA SER A 138 -2.61 -3.78 4.68
C SER A 138 -3.51 -2.91 5.54
N PRO A 139 -4.48 -3.48 6.28
CA PRO A 139 -5.40 -2.69 7.09
C PRO A 139 -4.66 -1.94 8.22
N PHE A 140 -5.14 -0.75 8.52
CA PHE A 140 -4.70 0.07 9.65
C PHE A 140 -5.81 1.04 10.02
N HIS A 141 -5.78 1.58 11.24
CA HIS A 141 -6.70 2.64 11.64
C HIS A 141 -5.95 3.87 12.10
N ILE A 142 -6.58 5.03 11.94
CA ILE A 142 -6.08 6.33 12.39
C ILE A 142 -7.08 6.90 13.38
N GLU A 143 -6.61 7.27 14.57
CA GLU A 143 -7.40 7.98 15.57
C GLU A 143 -6.93 9.43 15.74
N LYS A 144 -7.84 10.26 16.26
CA LYS A 144 -7.56 11.68 16.54
C LYS A 144 -6.44 11.80 17.56
N ASP A 145 -5.49 12.68 17.30
CA ASP A 145 -4.34 12.98 18.18
C ASP A 145 -3.43 11.76 18.45
N VAL A 146 -3.62 10.65 17.71
CA VAL A 146 -2.79 9.44 17.78
C VAL A 146 -1.92 9.33 16.53
N THR A 147 -0.71 8.81 16.71
CA THR A 147 0.19 8.54 15.59
C THR A 147 0.09 7.09 15.16
N SER A 148 -0.22 6.89 13.88
CA SER A 148 -0.15 5.61 13.20
C SER A 148 1.10 5.58 12.33
N ALA A 149 1.79 4.45 12.31
CA ALA A 149 3.01 4.28 11.53
C ALA A 149 2.87 3.12 10.57
N ILE A 150 3.40 3.29 9.37
CA ILE A 150 3.56 2.26 8.36
C ILE A 150 5.05 2.15 8.09
N VAL A 151 5.60 0.95 8.24
CA VAL A 151 6.99 0.64 7.93
C VAL A 151 7.01 -0.30 6.74
N LEU A 152 7.76 0.06 5.70
CA LEU A 152 8.01 -0.80 4.53
C LEU A 152 9.47 -1.24 4.53
N ALA A 153 9.72 -2.54 4.61
CA ALA A 153 11.04 -3.09 4.45
C ALA A 153 11.16 -3.73 3.07
N PHE A 154 12.04 -3.19 2.23
CA PHE A 154 12.28 -3.67 0.87
C PHE A 154 13.37 -4.74 0.85
N GLU A 155 13.05 -5.93 0.36
CA GLU A 155 14.03 -6.99 0.13
C GLU A 155 14.70 -6.80 -1.23
N THR A 156 15.89 -6.22 -1.23
CA THR A 156 16.53 -5.66 -2.43
C THR A 156 17.10 -6.73 -3.37
N LEU A 157 17.78 -7.75 -2.84
CA LEU A 157 18.39 -8.81 -3.65
C LEU A 157 17.37 -9.77 -4.26
N THR A 158 16.34 -10.13 -3.51
CA THR A 158 15.30 -11.06 -3.94
C THR A 158 14.33 -10.45 -4.94
N ALA A 159 14.41 -9.13 -5.15
CA ALA A 159 13.55 -8.39 -6.05
C ALA A 159 14.12 -8.28 -7.47
N ILE A 160 15.35 -8.73 -7.72
CA ILE A 160 15.95 -8.65 -9.06
C ILE A 160 15.70 -9.96 -9.78
N HIS A 161 15.00 -9.89 -10.90
CA HIS A 161 14.72 -11.05 -11.75
C HIS A 161 15.13 -10.77 -13.20
N GLU A 162 15.31 -11.82 -13.99
CA GLU A 162 15.62 -11.70 -15.41
C GLU A 162 14.48 -12.29 -16.25
N LYS A 163 13.95 -11.50 -17.19
CA LYS A 163 12.98 -11.95 -18.19
C LYS A 163 13.46 -11.48 -19.56
N ASP A 164 13.60 -12.40 -20.50
CA ASP A 164 14.06 -12.13 -21.87
C ASP A 164 15.41 -11.39 -21.94
N GLY A 165 16.33 -11.67 -21.00
CA GLY A 165 17.65 -11.02 -20.91
C GLY A 165 17.63 -9.61 -20.31
N VAL A 166 16.46 -9.11 -19.88
CA VAL A 166 16.31 -7.82 -19.20
C VAL A 166 16.18 -8.04 -17.69
N LYS A 167 16.97 -7.30 -16.92
CA LYS A 167 16.86 -7.26 -15.46
C LYS A 167 15.66 -6.40 -15.04
N LEU A 168 14.72 -7.02 -14.37
CA LEU A 168 13.49 -6.42 -13.84
C LEU A 168 13.56 -6.36 -12.33
N TYR A 169 13.07 -5.26 -11.77
CA TYR A 169 12.90 -5.11 -10.34
C TYR A 169 11.44 -5.40 -9.94
N LEU A 170 11.24 -6.52 -9.26
CA LEU A 170 10.00 -6.99 -8.66
C LEU A 170 10.09 -6.91 -7.12
N PRO A 171 9.75 -5.77 -6.49
CA PRO A 171 9.94 -5.58 -5.06
C PRO A 171 9.19 -6.63 -4.26
N VAL A 172 9.88 -7.16 -3.25
CA VAL A 172 9.26 -7.85 -2.13
C VAL A 172 9.31 -6.89 -0.95
N ILE A 173 8.14 -6.55 -0.42
CA ILE A 173 7.95 -5.52 0.60
C ILE A 173 7.33 -6.19 1.82
N GLN A 174 8.00 -6.12 2.95
CA GLN A 174 7.42 -6.43 4.24
C GLN A 174 6.78 -5.17 4.79
N THR A 175 5.50 -5.25 5.12
CA THR A 175 4.75 -4.14 5.72
C THR A 175 4.51 -4.43 7.18
N GLU A 176 4.69 -3.41 8.02
CA GLU A 176 4.26 -3.41 9.42
C GLU A 176 3.48 -2.13 9.68
N THR A 177 2.25 -2.26 10.17
CA THR A 177 1.45 -1.12 10.62
C THR A 177 1.37 -1.12 12.14
N ARG A 178 1.57 0.06 12.74
CA ARG A 178 1.50 0.28 14.18
C ARG A 178 0.51 1.36 14.52
N PHE A 179 -0.26 1.12 15.56
CA PHE A 179 -1.12 2.11 16.19
C PHE A 179 -0.49 2.67 17.46
N ASN A 180 -0.67 3.97 17.71
CA ASN A 180 -0.11 4.70 18.85
C ASN A 180 1.43 4.61 18.95
N ALA A 181 2.09 4.78 17.81
CA ALA A 181 3.54 4.79 17.72
C ALA A 181 4.14 6.13 18.19
N THR A 182 5.38 6.10 18.69
CA THR A 182 6.12 7.30 19.09
C THR A 182 7.31 7.49 18.15
N PRO A 183 7.17 8.31 17.09
CA PRO A 183 8.29 8.64 16.21
C PRO A 183 9.25 9.62 16.88
N SER A 184 10.55 9.34 16.78
CA SER A 184 11.64 10.26 17.11
C SER A 184 12.48 10.47 15.86
N LEU A 185 12.68 11.71 15.44
CA LEU A 185 13.63 12.02 14.38
C LEU A 185 15.05 11.87 14.92
N GLU A 186 15.89 11.16 14.18
CA GLU A 186 17.33 11.10 14.47
C GLU A 186 18.03 12.23 13.71
N ASP A 187 17.74 12.34 12.40
CA ASP A 187 18.22 13.39 11.49
C ASP A 187 17.09 13.83 10.53
N GLU A 188 17.39 14.68 9.53
CA GLU A 188 16.39 15.18 8.56
C GLU A 188 15.70 14.08 7.72
N SER A 189 16.36 12.93 7.54
CA SER A 189 15.88 11.83 6.71
C SER A 189 15.66 10.52 7.48
N ALA A 190 16.19 10.38 8.69
CA ALA A 190 16.14 9.17 9.48
C ALA A 190 15.17 9.30 10.66
N ILE A 191 14.38 8.26 10.90
CA ILE A 191 13.39 8.21 11.97
C ILE A 191 13.51 6.91 12.76
N HIS A 192 13.27 7.01 14.06
CA HIS A 192 13.15 5.86 14.93
C HIS A 192 11.70 5.77 15.41
N ILE A 193 11.07 4.60 15.27
CA ILE A 193 9.66 4.39 15.62
C ILE A 193 9.61 3.42 16.78
N GLN A 194 9.24 3.93 17.96
CA GLN A 194 9.12 3.13 19.19
C GLN A 194 7.67 2.99 19.63
N GLY A 195 7.44 2.00 20.50
CA GLY A 195 6.13 1.76 21.09
C GLY A 195 5.06 1.38 20.05
N GLY A 196 3.81 1.64 20.42
CA GLY A 196 2.64 1.26 19.66
C GLY A 196 2.33 -0.23 19.68
N SER A 197 1.14 -0.58 19.21
CA SER A 197 0.71 -1.96 18.98
C SER A 197 0.80 -2.27 17.49
N ILE A 198 1.43 -3.39 17.13
CA ILE A 198 1.43 -3.87 15.74
C ILE A 198 0.02 -4.35 15.42
N GLU A 199 -0.60 -3.77 14.41
CA GLU A 199 -1.95 -4.13 13.97
C GLU A 199 -1.93 -5.14 12.84
N HIS A 200 -1.00 -4.95 11.92
CA HIS A 200 -0.85 -5.79 10.76
C HIS A 200 0.62 -5.95 10.40
N SER A 201 0.98 -7.17 10.01
CA SER A 201 2.27 -7.47 9.42
C SER A 201 2.06 -8.46 8.28
N ALA A 202 2.68 -8.18 7.14
CA ALA A 202 2.51 -8.97 5.94
C ALA A 202 3.71 -8.82 5.00
N THR A 203 3.87 -9.78 4.10
CA THR A 203 4.81 -9.68 2.98
C THR A 203 4.02 -9.58 1.68
N PHE A 204 4.42 -8.66 0.80
CA PHE A 204 3.85 -8.52 -0.54
C PHE A 204 4.98 -8.60 -1.56
N GLY A 205 4.82 -9.46 -2.57
CA GLY A 205 5.75 -9.53 -3.70
C GLY A 205 5.06 -9.12 -4.99
N MET A 206 5.80 -8.48 -5.88
CA MET A 206 5.33 -8.15 -7.22
C MET A 206 5.50 -9.34 -8.16
N ASP A 207 4.47 -9.63 -8.98
CA ASP A 207 4.58 -10.59 -10.09
C ASP A 207 5.07 -9.93 -11.38
N TRP A 208 5.28 -10.73 -12.41
CA TRP A 208 5.76 -10.29 -13.73
C TRP A 208 4.78 -9.39 -14.50
N ASP A 209 3.53 -9.27 -14.05
CA ASP A 209 2.53 -8.36 -14.59
C ASP A 209 2.48 -7.03 -13.81
N GLY A 210 3.31 -6.89 -12.78
CA GLY A 210 3.38 -5.69 -11.93
C GLY A 210 2.31 -5.64 -10.85
N ARG A 211 1.68 -6.78 -10.54
CA ARG A 211 0.65 -6.86 -9.50
C ARG A 211 1.28 -7.31 -8.19
N MET A 212 0.98 -6.58 -7.12
CA MET A 212 1.36 -6.98 -5.78
C MET A 212 0.48 -8.12 -5.28
N ARG A 213 1.11 -9.19 -4.79
CA ARG A 213 0.43 -10.38 -4.25
C ARG A 213 0.84 -10.62 -2.80
N TYR A 214 -0.13 -10.97 -1.98
CA TYR A 214 0.06 -11.30 -0.57
C TYR A 214 0.86 -12.59 -0.41
N ASN A 215 1.87 -12.58 0.46
CA ASN A 215 2.79 -13.68 0.75
C ASN A 215 3.39 -14.33 -0.52
N PHE A 216 3.65 -13.52 -1.53
CA PHE A 216 4.23 -13.96 -2.80
C PHE A 216 5.68 -13.49 -2.92
N ARG A 217 6.49 -14.29 -3.62
CA ARG A 217 7.84 -13.95 -4.06
C ARG A 217 7.99 -14.53 -5.46
N ALA A 218 8.29 -13.70 -6.45
CA ALA A 218 8.57 -14.21 -7.78
C ALA A 218 9.78 -15.15 -7.71
N SER A 219 9.73 -16.26 -8.45
CA SER A 219 10.89 -17.15 -8.55
C SER A 219 11.75 -16.74 -9.75
N ALA A 220 13.07 -16.88 -9.65
CA ALA A 220 14.00 -16.56 -10.74
C ALA A 220 13.84 -17.45 -12.00
N VAL A 221 13.00 -18.50 -11.95
CA VAL A 221 12.88 -19.55 -12.98
C VAL A 221 11.43 -19.76 -13.42
N GLU A 222 10.53 -18.80 -13.18
CA GLU A 222 9.20 -18.85 -13.78
C GLU A 222 9.30 -18.43 -15.25
N SER A 223 9.54 -19.40 -16.14
CA SER A 223 8.98 -19.32 -17.48
C SER A 223 7.50 -19.00 -17.33
N GLU A 224 6.99 -18.05 -18.10
CA GLU A 224 5.59 -17.59 -18.09
C GLU A 224 4.62 -18.73 -17.76
N PRO A 225 3.59 -18.50 -16.93
CA PRO A 225 2.65 -19.55 -16.58
C PRO A 225 2.14 -20.16 -17.87
N LYS A 226 2.58 -21.39 -18.18
CA LYS A 226 2.06 -22.12 -19.34
C LYS A 226 0.57 -22.16 -19.10
N GLU A 227 -0.20 -21.49 -19.96
CA GLU A 227 -1.64 -21.64 -19.99
C GLU A 227 -1.93 -23.12 -19.85
N ASN A 228 -2.69 -23.46 -18.82
CA ASN A 228 -3.07 -24.83 -18.51
C ASN A 228 -3.52 -25.45 -19.85
N PRO A 229 -2.79 -26.42 -20.42
CA PRO A 229 -3.18 -26.98 -21.71
C PRO A 229 -4.59 -27.51 -21.46
N GLN A 230 -5.57 -26.91 -22.15
CA GLN A 230 -6.93 -27.39 -22.05
C GLN A 230 -6.85 -28.88 -22.27
N VAL A 231 -7.24 -29.64 -21.24
CA VAL A 231 -7.34 -31.08 -21.32
C VAL A 231 -8.32 -31.31 -22.46
N GLN A 232 -7.77 -31.65 -23.63
CA GLN A 232 -8.55 -32.11 -24.75
C GLN A 232 -9.04 -33.48 -24.30
N VAL A 233 -10.20 -33.47 -23.65
CA VAL A 233 -10.93 -34.69 -23.36
C VAL A 233 -11.34 -35.21 -24.73
N ASP A 234 -10.60 -36.19 -25.23
CA ASP A 234 -11.03 -37.01 -26.36
C ASP A 234 -12.32 -37.70 -25.91
N VAL A 235 -13.45 -37.06 -26.23
CA VAL A 235 -14.76 -37.67 -26.11
C VAL A 235 -14.83 -38.71 -27.23
N PRO A 236 -14.91 -40.02 -26.92
CA PRO A 236 -15.08 -41.03 -27.94
C PRO A 236 -16.38 -40.75 -28.70
N SER A 237 -16.27 -40.63 -30.03
CA SER A 237 -17.41 -40.48 -30.93
C SER A 237 -18.38 -41.63 -30.70
N THR A 238 -19.47 -41.33 -29.99
CA THR A 238 -20.58 -42.25 -29.86
C THR A 238 -21.49 -41.96 -31.06
N ASP A 239 -21.48 -42.88 -32.03
CA ASP A 239 -22.46 -42.91 -33.12
C ASP A 239 -23.85 -42.79 -32.51
N THR A 240 -24.45 -41.61 -32.67
CA THR A 240 -25.80 -41.34 -32.21
C THR A 240 -26.70 -41.48 -33.42
N ASP A 241 -27.36 -42.63 -33.48
CA ASP A 241 -28.42 -42.95 -34.41
C ASP A 241 -29.49 -41.85 -34.36
N THR A 242 -29.81 -41.30 -35.52
CA THR A 242 -30.67 -40.12 -35.66
C THR A 242 -32.13 -40.55 -35.56
N LEU A 243 -32.74 -40.41 -34.39
CA LEU A 243 -34.19 -40.44 -34.25
C LEU A 243 -34.74 -39.01 -34.28
N LEU A 244 -35.34 -38.68 -35.43
CA LEU A 244 -36.21 -37.52 -35.64
C LEU A 244 -37.39 -37.56 -34.66
N ILE A 245 -37.49 -36.55 -33.80
CA ILE A 245 -38.73 -36.15 -33.14
C ILE A 245 -38.85 -34.65 -33.31
N ASP A 246 -39.74 -34.24 -34.22
CA ASP A 246 -40.37 -32.93 -34.19
C ASP A 246 -41.26 -32.85 -32.94
N ASP A 247 -41.17 -31.81 -32.11
CA ASP A 247 -42.24 -30.81 -31.99
C ASP A 247 -41.94 -29.70 -30.96
N GLU A 248 -42.46 -28.53 -31.30
CA GLU A 248 -42.89 -27.34 -30.56
C GLU A 248 -42.52 -27.01 -29.09
N THR A 249 -42.43 -25.68 -28.90
CA THR A 249 -42.83 -24.85 -27.74
C THR A 249 -41.87 -24.56 -26.58
N ALA A 250 -41.42 -23.29 -26.59
CA ALA A 250 -41.48 -22.30 -25.51
C ALA A 250 -40.97 -22.59 -24.07
N SER A 251 -40.21 -21.59 -23.61
CA SER A 251 -40.23 -20.99 -22.26
C SER A 251 -39.04 -21.25 -21.35
N THR A 252 -38.36 -20.14 -21.02
CA THR A 252 -37.92 -19.66 -19.70
C THR A 252 -37.60 -20.70 -18.62
N THR A 253 -36.43 -20.62 -17.98
CA THR A 253 -36.28 -20.43 -16.51
C THR A 253 -34.80 -20.37 -16.09
N THR A 254 -34.52 -19.36 -15.29
CA THR A 254 -33.35 -19.06 -14.44
C THR A 254 -33.08 -20.19 -13.44
N SER A 255 -31.82 -20.51 -13.13
CA SER A 255 -31.47 -21.07 -11.80
C SER A 255 -30.01 -20.86 -11.43
N SER A 256 -29.84 -20.03 -10.41
CA SER A 256 -28.72 -19.94 -9.48
C SER A 256 -28.55 -21.25 -8.70
N THR A 257 -27.31 -21.72 -8.55
CA THR A 257 -26.98 -22.78 -7.58
C THR A 257 -26.01 -22.22 -6.56
N THR A 258 -26.48 -22.15 -5.32
CA THR A 258 -25.71 -21.89 -4.11
C THR A 258 -25.33 -23.24 -3.51
N THR A 259 -24.06 -23.45 -3.23
CA THR A 259 -23.58 -24.61 -2.46
C THR A 259 -23.14 -24.10 -1.08
N PRO A 260 -23.66 -24.65 0.04
CA PRO A 260 -23.09 -24.41 1.35
C PRO A 260 -21.92 -25.38 1.56
N ILE A 261 -20.79 -24.87 2.06
CA ILE A 261 -19.72 -25.70 2.62
C ILE A 261 -19.82 -25.56 4.13
N GLU A 262 -20.16 -26.69 4.73
CA GLU A 262 -20.16 -27.01 6.14
C GLU A 262 -18.77 -27.54 6.53
N GLU A 263 -18.47 -27.52 7.84
CA GLU A 263 -17.46 -28.35 8.51
C GLU A 263 -15.97 -27.95 8.34
N THR A 264 -15.09 -27.96 9.35
CA THR A 264 -15.15 -28.38 10.77
C THR A 264 -13.99 -27.69 11.49
N ASN A 265 -14.19 -27.44 12.78
CA ASN A 265 -13.27 -26.75 13.68
C ASN A 265 -12.60 -27.82 14.57
N ASP A 266 -11.33 -28.16 14.33
CA ASP A 266 -10.55 -29.01 15.24
C ASP A 266 -9.33 -28.26 15.76
N ASN A 267 -9.41 -28.01 17.06
CA ASN A 267 -8.46 -27.32 17.91
C ASN A 267 -7.67 -28.40 18.67
N GLU A 268 -6.40 -28.63 18.32
CA GLU A 268 -5.53 -29.53 19.07
C GLU A 268 -4.37 -28.75 19.70
N THR A 269 -4.47 -28.57 21.02
CA THR A 269 -3.48 -27.92 21.88
C THR A 269 -2.38 -28.92 22.21
N GLN A 270 -1.16 -28.71 21.70
CA GLN A 270 0.01 -29.45 22.16
C GLN A 270 0.62 -28.81 23.42
N LYS A 271 0.45 -29.52 24.54
CA LYS A 271 1.15 -29.33 25.80
C LYS A 271 2.55 -29.96 25.65
N VAL A 272 3.61 -29.15 25.69
CA VAL A 272 5.00 -29.64 25.80
C VAL A 272 5.45 -29.49 27.24
N GLU A 273 5.73 -30.63 27.88
CA GLU A 273 6.22 -30.75 29.25
C GLU A 273 7.63 -31.37 29.20
N GLU A 274 8.60 -30.59 29.70
CA GLU A 274 9.72 -30.96 30.57
C GLU A 274 10.87 -31.88 30.09
N LYS A 275 12.09 -31.33 30.17
CA LYS A 275 13.34 -31.87 30.77
C LYS A 275 14.43 -30.80 30.58
N GLY A 276 15.18 -30.32 31.56
CA GLY A 276 15.73 -31.00 32.72
C GLY A 276 17.21 -31.29 32.43
N GLU A 277 18.11 -30.34 32.74
CA GLU A 277 19.54 -30.64 32.87
C GLU A 277 20.19 -29.70 33.89
N VAL A 278 20.60 -30.34 34.98
CA VAL A 278 21.55 -29.87 36.00
C VAL A 278 22.73 -30.81 35.84
N GLU A 279 23.94 -30.28 35.61
CA GLU A 279 25.17 -30.77 36.27
C GLU A 279 26.40 -29.91 35.94
N ASN A 280 27.06 -29.50 37.03
CA ASN A 280 28.46 -29.08 37.25
C ASN A 280 28.99 -27.78 36.63
#